data_AF-A0A4P6AUP6-F1
#
_entry.id   AF-A0A4P6AUP6-F1
#
_cell.length_a   1.000
_cell.length_b   1.000
_cell.length_c   1.000
_cell.angle_alpha   90.00
_cell.angle_beta   90.00
_cell.angle_gamma   90.00
#
_symmetry.space_group_name_H-M   'P 1'
#
loop_
_entity.id
_entity.type
_entity.pdbx_description
1 polymer ?
#
loop_
_entity_poly.entity_id
_entity_poly.type
_entity_poly.pdbx_seq_one_letter_code
_entity_poly.pdbx_strand_id
1 'polypeptide(L)'
;MWLNVKHTRMEDRLAKYIINVAGASYLLTGCLFLGILLAFKDNPFEDSLFVKSLILLIVYAISLVLIHVSKGKSLRSKAIMWSISIVLHLGIMGYIIYQFGDIAALVLMLAECVILALQLVGITSIGFQIYKGAEQNA
;
A
#
# COMPACT_ATOMS: atom_id res chain seq x y z
N MET A 1 6.22 -17.14 25.31
CA MET A 1 5.07 -17.55 24.47
C MET A 1 4.00 -16.46 24.32
N TRP A 2 3.54 -15.80 25.40
CA TRP A 2 2.48 -14.76 25.37
C TRP A 2 2.78 -13.48 24.56
N LEU A 3 4.04 -13.00 24.55
CA LEU A 3 4.43 -11.80 23.78
C LEU A 3 4.34 -12.02 22.26
N ASN A 4 4.61 -13.24 21.81
CA ASN A 4 4.60 -13.60 20.39
C ASN A 4 3.16 -13.61 19.82
N VAL A 5 2.17 -13.99 20.64
CA VAL A 5 0.73 -13.98 20.29
C VAL A 5 0.17 -12.54 20.26
N LYS A 6 0.67 -11.64 21.12
CA LYS A 6 0.18 -10.25 21.18
C LYS A 6 0.67 -9.42 19.98
N HIS A 7 1.91 -9.64 19.53
CA HIS A 7 2.50 -8.93 18.39
C HIS A 7 1.92 -9.36 17.05
N THR A 8 1.74 -10.67 16.82
CA THR A 8 1.03 -11.18 15.63
C THR A 8 -0.38 -10.60 15.50
N ARG A 9 -1.08 -10.39 16.63
CA ARG A 9 -2.40 -9.73 16.67
C ARG A 9 -2.36 -8.23 16.38
N MET A 10 -1.21 -7.57 16.54
CA MET A 10 -1.03 -6.16 16.17
C MET A 10 -0.67 -6.03 14.69
N GLU A 11 0.21 -6.89 14.17
CA GLU A 11 0.52 -6.98 12.74
C GLU A 11 -0.74 -7.24 11.91
N ASP A 12 -1.57 -8.20 12.32
CA ASP A 12 -2.82 -8.51 11.64
C ASP A 12 -3.80 -7.32 11.65
N ARG A 13 -3.80 -6.54 12.75
CA ARG A 13 -4.61 -5.32 12.84
C ARG A 13 -4.06 -4.23 11.92
N LEU A 14 -2.75 -3.99 11.92
CA LEU A 14 -2.10 -3.01 11.05
C LEU A 14 -2.29 -3.37 9.57
N ALA A 15 -2.07 -4.64 9.20
CA ALA A 15 -2.33 -5.11 7.85
C ALA A 15 -3.78 -4.90 7.44
N LYS A 16 -4.74 -5.19 8.33
CA LYS A 16 -6.16 -4.92 8.08
C LYS A 16 -6.46 -3.42 7.93
N TYR A 17 -5.84 -2.57 8.74
CA TYR A 17 -5.98 -1.11 8.63
C TYR A 17 -5.37 -0.58 7.33
N ILE A 18 -4.17 -1.03 6.95
CA ILE A 18 -3.53 -0.68 5.68
C ILE A 18 -4.43 -1.09 4.52
N ILE A 19 -4.96 -2.32 4.54
CA ILE A 19 -5.87 -2.81 3.50
C ILE A 19 -7.17 -1.99 3.46
N ASN A 20 -7.73 -1.60 4.60
CA ASN A 20 -8.94 -0.78 4.62
C ASN A 20 -8.69 0.65 4.13
N VAL A 21 -7.58 1.28 4.54
CA VAL A 21 -7.22 2.66 4.13
C VAL A 21 -6.87 2.69 2.64
N ALA A 22 -6.03 1.77 2.18
CA ALA A 22 -5.70 1.63 0.76
C ALA A 22 -6.91 1.15 -0.07
N GLY A 23 -7.81 0.35 0.51
CA GLY A 23 -9.07 -0.04 -0.12
C GLY A 23 -10.02 1.15 -0.28
N ALA A 24 -10.06 2.07 0.70
CA ALA A 24 -10.84 3.29 0.60
C ALA A 24 -10.27 4.25 -0.46
N SER A 25 -8.94 4.38 -0.57
CA SER A 25 -8.33 5.13 -1.67
C SER A 25 -8.58 4.47 -3.03
N TYR A 26 -8.64 3.14 -3.09
CA TYR A 26 -9.03 2.39 -4.30
C TYR A 26 -10.45 2.69 -4.75
N LEU A 27 -11.40 2.80 -3.82
CA LEU A 27 -12.78 3.19 -4.14
C LEU A 27 -12.84 4.59 -4.75
N LEU A 28 -12.06 5.54 -4.19
CA LEU A 28 -11.95 6.90 -4.73
C LEU A 28 -11.37 6.91 -6.15
N THR A 29 -10.24 6.23 -6.36
CA THR A 29 -9.59 6.13 -7.68
C THR A 29 -10.45 5.36 -8.68
N GLY A 30 -11.16 4.31 -8.23
CA GLY A 30 -12.10 3.54 -9.03
C GLY A 30 -13.34 4.34 -9.44
N CYS A 31 -13.86 5.20 -8.55
CA CYS A 31 -14.93 6.14 -8.88
C CYS A 31 -14.47 7.17 -9.92
N LEU A 32 -13.24 7.69 -9.82
CA LEU A 32 -12.63 8.54 -10.84
C LEU A 32 -12.52 7.83 -12.19
N PHE A 33 -12.04 6.58 -12.18
CA PHE A 33 -11.93 5.73 -13.37
C PHE A 33 -13.28 5.49 -14.05
N LEU A 34 -14.31 5.13 -13.27
CA LEU A 34 -15.68 4.97 -13.77
C LEU A 34 -16.26 6.29 -14.29
N GLY A 35 -15.96 7.41 -13.63
CA GLY A 35 -16.36 8.74 -14.09
C GLY A 35 -15.79 9.08 -15.47
N ILE A 36 -14.50 8.81 -15.69
CA ILE A 36 -13.84 8.98 -17.00
C ILE A 36 -14.47 8.03 -18.03
N LEU A 37 -14.65 6.76 -17.70
CA LEU A 37 -15.22 5.76 -18.61
C LEU A 37 -16.66 6.07 -19.03
N LEU A 38 -17.44 6.70 -18.17
CA LEU A 38 -18.83 7.11 -18.45
C LEU A 38 -18.91 8.48 -19.15
N ALA A 39 -17.91 9.35 -18.98
CA ALA A 39 -17.88 10.69 -19.56
C ALA A 39 -17.35 10.71 -21.01
N PHE A 40 -16.46 9.79 -21.38
CA PHE A 40 -15.87 9.72 -22.73
C PHE A 40 -16.54 8.64 -23.58
N LYS A 41 -17.17 9.08 -24.69
CA LYS A 41 -17.89 8.21 -25.63
C LYS A 41 -16.99 7.59 -26.71
N ASP A 42 -15.80 8.15 -26.89
CA ASP A 42 -14.80 7.72 -27.86
C ASP A 42 -13.56 7.15 -27.15
N ASN A 43 -12.96 6.14 -27.77
CA ASN A 43 -11.91 5.24 -27.29
C ASN A 43 -11.10 5.71 -26.04
N PRO A 44 -11.43 5.24 -24.82
CA PRO A 44 -10.85 5.76 -23.56
C PRO A 44 -9.36 5.47 -23.39
N PHE A 45 -8.78 4.59 -24.23
CA PHE A 45 -7.35 4.28 -24.22
C PHE A 45 -6.47 5.39 -24.83
N GLU A 46 -7.06 6.32 -25.56
CA GLU A 46 -6.36 7.52 -26.06
C GLU A 46 -6.33 8.63 -25.00
N ASP A 47 -7.16 8.54 -23.96
CA ASP A 47 -7.15 9.49 -22.86
C ASP A 47 -5.97 9.23 -21.91
N SER A 48 -5.09 10.21 -21.85
CA SER A 48 -3.94 10.20 -20.94
C SER A 48 -4.34 10.05 -19.47
N LEU A 49 -5.51 10.54 -19.04
CA LEU A 49 -5.98 10.42 -17.65
C LEU A 49 -6.47 9.01 -17.32
N PHE A 50 -7.11 8.33 -18.27
CA PHE A 50 -7.54 6.95 -18.11
C PHE A 50 -6.34 6.02 -17.90
N VAL A 51 -5.34 6.12 -18.77
CA VAL A 51 -4.12 5.30 -18.69
C VAL A 51 -3.36 5.59 -17.39
N LYS A 52 -3.23 6.85 -16.99
CA LYS A 52 -2.57 7.23 -15.71
C LYS A 52 -3.30 6.63 -14.50
N SER A 53 -4.63 6.68 -14.49
CA SER A 53 -5.45 6.14 -13.41
C SER A 53 -5.38 4.61 -13.35
N LEU A 54 -5.34 3.94 -14.50
CA LEU A 54 -5.21 2.48 -14.59
C LEU A 54 -3.86 1.99 -14.05
N ILE A 55 -2.77 2.68 -14.38
CA ILE A 55 -1.43 2.37 -13.87
C ILE A 55 -1.41 2.46 -12.33
N LEU A 56 -1.94 3.55 -11.77
CA LEU A 56 -2.07 3.72 -10.32
C LEU A 56 -2.83 2.55 -9.69
N LEU A 57 -3.97 2.18 -10.28
CA LEU A 57 -4.82 1.09 -9.81
C LEU A 57 -4.10 -0.26 -9.75
N ILE A 58 -3.31 -0.56 -10.79
CA ILE A 58 -2.53 -1.81 -10.90
C ILE A 58 -1.43 -1.85 -9.83
N VAL A 59 -0.64 -0.78 -9.70
CA VAL A 59 0.46 -0.72 -8.73
C VAL A 59 -0.05 -0.84 -7.30
N TYR A 60 -1.18 -0.18 -7.01
CA TYR A 60 -1.87 -0.30 -5.73
C TYR A 60 -2.35 -1.73 -5.44
N ALA A 61 -2.97 -2.39 -6.42
CA ALA A 61 -3.43 -3.77 -6.27
C ALA A 61 -2.27 -4.72 -5.96
N ILE A 62 -1.14 -4.58 -6.67
CA ILE A 62 0.08 -5.37 -6.41
C ILE A 62 0.58 -5.14 -4.98
N SER A 63 0.67 -3.89 -4.55
CA SER A 63 1.11 -3.52 -3.20
C SER A 63 0.23 -4.17 -2.11
N LEU A 64 -1.09 -4.16 -2.30
CA LEU A 64 -2.03 -4.80 -1.37
C LEU A 64 -1.92 -6.31 -1.34
N VAL A 65 -1.77 -6.94 -2.49
CA VAL A 65 -1.56 -8.40 -2.59
C VAL A 65 -0.28 -8.79 -1.85
N LEU A 66 0.80 -8.01 -1.95
CA LEU A 66 2.03 -8.26 -1.20
C LEU A 66 1.79 -8.24 0.31
N ILE A 67 1.08 -7.24 0.83
CA ILE A 67 0.77 -7.16 2.27
C ILE A 67 -0.17 -8.30 2.68
N HIS A 68 -1.19 -8.62 1.89
CA HIS A 68 -2.16 -9.68 2.21
C HIS A 68 -1.50 -11.07 2.22
N VAL A 69 -0.74 -11.41 1.17
CA VAL A 69 -0.08 -12.71 1.01
C VAL A 69 1.09 -12.88 1.98
N SER A 70 1.61 -11.80 2.55
CA SER A 70 2.62 -11.87 3.62
C SER A 70 2.09 -12.54 4.90
N LYS A 71 0.77 -12.64 5.07
CA LYS A 71 0.17 -13.29 6.23
C LYS A 71 0.54 -14.78 6.27
N GLY A 72 1.07 -15.22 7.41
CA GLY A 72 1.52 -16.61 7.60
C GLY A 72 2.89 -16.95 6.99
N LYS A 73 3.57 -16.00 6.33
CA LYS A 73 4.95 -16.19 5.87
C LYS A 73 5.97 -15.98 6.99
N SER A 74 7.19 -16.48 6.79
CA SER A 74 8.31 -16.27 7.71
C SER A 74 8.64 -14.78 7.87
N LEU A 75 9.14 -14.38 9.05
CA LEU A 75 9.43 -12.97 9.36
C LEU A 75 10.34 -12.29 8.33
N ARG A 76 11.37 -13.01 7.84
CA ARG A 76 12.26 -12.51 6.77
C ARG A 76 11.51 -12.25 5.47
N SER A 77 10.63 -13.17 5.06
CA SER A 77 9.82 -13.02 3.85
C SER A 77 8.81 -11.87 3.99
N LYS A 78 8.18 -11.74 5.16
CA LYS A 78 7.30 -10.60 5.48
C LYS A 78 8.04 -9.28 5.35
N ALA A 79 9.23 -9.16 5.95
CA ALA A 79 10.03 -7.94 5.86
C ALA A 79 10.33 -7.56 4.40
N ILE A 80 10.72 -8.53 3.57
CA ILE A 80 10.98 -8.29 2.14
C ILE A 80 9.72 -7.81 1.41
N MET A 81 8.59 -8.50 1.58
CA MET A 81 7.33 -8.15 0.90
C MET A 81 6.83 -6.76 1.31
N TRP A 82 6.95 -6.42 2.60
CA TRP A 82 6.57 -5.10 3.10
C TRP A 82 7.53 -4.01 2.60
N SER A 83 8.84 -4.27 2.54
CA SER A 83 9.80 -3.34 1.97
C SER A 83 9.54 -3.07 0.49
N ILE A 84 9.20 -4.10 -0.29
CA ILE A 84 8.81 -3.93 -1.70
C ILE A 84 7.55 -3.06 -1.78
N SER A 85 6.56 -3.31 -0.94
CA SER A 85 5.33 -2.50 -0.87
C SER A 85 5.62 -1.03 -0.56
N ILE A 86 6.54 -0.72 0.38
CA ILE A 86 6.98 0.66 0.65
C ILE A 86 7.58 1.31 -0.60
N VAL A 87 8.47 0.61 -1.31
CA VAL A 87 9.08 1.12 -2.54
C VAL A 87 8.02 1.42 -3.60
N LEU A 88 7.00 0.57 -3.72
CA LEU A 88 5.88 0.82 -4.63
C LEU A 88 5.10 2.09 -4.24
N HIS A 89 4.80 2.29 -2.96
CA HIS A 89 4.11 3.49 -2.48
C HIS A 89 4.93 4.78 -2.64
N LEU A 90 6.25 4.71 -2.42
CA LEU A 90 7.15 5.84 -2.73
C LEU A 90 7.16 6.16 -4.24
N GLY A 91 7.17 5.12 -5.08
CA GLY A 91 7.03 5.27 -6.53
C GLY A 91 5.69 5.90 -6.92
N ILE A 92 4.60 5.50 -6.28
CA ILE A 92 3.27 6.10 -6.48
C ILE A 92 3.28 7.57 -6.05
N MET A 93 3.85 7.93 -4.90
CA MET A 93 3.97 9.35 -4.50
C MET A 93 4.73 10.17 -5.54
N GLY A 94 5.89 9.68 -6.00
CA GLY A 94 6.66 10.36 -7.05
C GLY A 94 5.86 10.51 -8.34
N TYR A 95 5.11 9.48 -8.72
CA TYR A 95 4.22 9.50 -9.89
C TYR A 95 3.09 10.52 -9.73
N ILE A 96 2.44 10.58 -8.57
CA ILE A 96 1.37 11.54 -8.27
C ILE A 96 1.89 12.96 -8.40
N ILE A 97 3.04 13.26 -7.78
CA ILE A 97 3.66 14.60 -7.81
C ILE A 97 3.99 15.01 -9.25
N TYR A 98 4.50 14.09 -10.06
CA TYR A 98 4.89 14.38 -11.45
C TYR A 98 3.69 14.55 -12.38
N GLN A 99 2.61 13.76 -12.18
CA GLN A 99 1.50 13.68 -13.14
C GLN A 99 0.27 14.52 -12.75
N PHE A 100 0.09 14.84 -11.47
CA PHE A 100 -1.10 15.52 -10.95
C PHE A 100 -0.68 16.77 -10.17
N GLY A 101 -1.09 17.95 -10.64
CA GLY A 101 -0.79 19.25 -10.01
C GLY A 101 -1.91 19.84 -9.14
N ASP A 102 -3.07 19.16 -9.09
CA ASP A 102 -4.32 19.73 -8.59
C ASP A 102 -4.66 19.24 -7.17
N ILE A 103 -5.80 19.68 -6.62
CA ILE A 103 -6.32 19.26 -5.30
C ILE A 103 -6.44 17.73 -5.18
N ALA A 104 -6.69 17.01 -6.28
CA ALA A 104 -6.69 15.55 -6.29
C ALA A 104 -5.33 14.95 -5.91
N ALA A 105 -4.22 15.59 -6.32
CA ALA A 105 -2.88 15.17 -5.94
C ALA A 105 -2.66 15.28 -4.43
N LEU A 106 -3.16 16.34 -3.79
CA LEU A 106 -3.08 16.51 -2.34
C LEU A 106 -3.82 15.39 -1.59
N VAL A 107 -5.03 15.04 -2.03
CA VAL A 107 -5.82 13.98 -1.40
C VAL A 107 -5.14 12.62 -1.55
N LEU A 108 -4.65 12.31 -2.76
CA LEU A 108 -3.93 11.05 -3.01
C LEU A 108 -2.61 10.99 -2.23
N MET A 109 -1.82 12.07 -2.22
CA MET A 109 -0.58 12.13 -1.43
C MET A 109 -0.82 11.97 0.06
N LEU A 110 -1.89 12.57 0.61
CA LEU A 110 -2.21 12.40 2.03
C LEU A 110 -2.51 10.93 2.34
N ALA A 111 -3.25 10.24 1.47
CA ALA A 111 -3.51 8.81 1.61
C ALA A 111 -2.20 8.00 1.56
N GLU A 112 -1.30 8.30 0.62
CA GLU A 112 0.03 7.65 0.54
C GLU A 112 0.84 7.85 1.82
N CYS A 113 0.88 9.07 2.36
CA CYS A 113 1.59 9.37 3.60
C CYS A 113 1.08 8.52 4.77
N VAL A 114 -0.25 8.36 4.89
CA VAL A 114 -0.84 7.51 5.93
C VAL A 114 -0.47 6.04 5.72
N ILE A 115 -0.52 5.54 4.48
CA ILE A 115 -0.14 4.16 4.17
C ILE A 115 1.33 3.92 4.51
N LEU A 116 2.24 4.79 4.08
CA LEU A 116 3.67 4.69 4.37
C LEU A 116 3.96 4.75 5.86
N ALA A 117 3.30 5.65 6.61
CA ALA A 117 3.44 5.71 8.06
C ALA A 117 3.04 4.39 8.73
N LEU A 118 1.92 3.78 8.31
CA LEU A 118 1.48 2.49 8.83
C LEU A 118 2.43 1.35 8.44
N GLN A 119 2.97 1.36 7.22
CA GLN A 119 3.94 0.37 6.76
C GLN A 119 5.27 0.47 7.49
N LEU A 120 5.75 1.68 7.79
CA LEU A 120 6.94 1.89 8.62
C LEU A 120 6.76 1.30 10.01
N VAL A 121 5.63 1.56 10.67
CA VAL A 121 5.30 0.96 11.98
C VAL A 121 5.31 -0.57 11.90
N GLY A 122 4.75 -1.14 10.84
CA GLY A 122 4.75 -2.59 10.62
C GLY A 122 6.15 -3.17 10.43
N ILE A 123 6.98 -2.56 9.58
CA ILE A 123 8.37 -3.01 9.36
C ILE A 123 9.20 -2.88 10.64
N THR A 124 9.08 -1.79 11.39
CA THR A 124 9.79 -1.63 12.67
C THR A 124 9.39 -2.75 13.65
N SER A 125 8.11 -3.11 13.70
CA SER A 125 7.63 -4.24 14.52
C SER A 125 8.23 -5.59 14.07
N ILE A 126 8.36 -5.83 12.77
CA ILE A 126 8.99 -7.05 12.22
C ILE A 126 10.49 -7.06 12.54
N GLY A 127 11.18 -5.94 12.36
CA GLY A 127 12.61 -5.80 12.65
C GLY A 127 12.94 -6.09 14.12
N PHE A 128 12.12 -5.58 15.04
CA PHE A 128 12.28 -5.85 16.47
C PHE A 128 12.12 -7.34 16.82
N GLN A 129 11.22 -8.06 16.12
CA GLN A 129 11.06 -9.51 16.31
C GLN A 129 12.26 -10.30 15.78
N ILE A 130 12.82 -9.88 14.65
CA ILE A 130 14.04 -10.50 14.10
C ILE A 130 15.21 -10.31 15.07
N TYR A 131 15.38 -9.10 15.62
CA TYR A 131 16.43 -8.81 16.59
C TYR A 131 16.30 -9.66 17.87
N LYS A 132 15.12 -9.69 18.49
CA LYS A 132 14.87 -10.52 19.68
C LYS A 132 15.04 -12.02 19.40
N GLY A 133 14.64 -12.48 18.22
CA GLY A 133 14.84 -13.86 17.81
C GLY A 133 16.31 -14.22 17.65
N ALA A 134 17.16 -13.27 17.23
CA ALA A 134 18.60 -13.49 17.16
C ALA A 134 19.25 -13.54 18.57
N GLU A 135 18.84 -12.66 19.48
CA GLU A 135 19.34 -12.60 20.86
C GLU A 135 19.00 -13.88 21.66
N GLN A 136 17.86 -14.52 21.41
CA GLN A 136 17.45 -15.75 22.10
C GLN A 136 18.15 -17.03 21.59
N ASN A 137 18.79 -16.96 20.42
CA ASN A 137 19.50 -18.10 19.82
C ASN A 137 21.04 -17.94 19.88
N ALA A 138 21.52 -16.87 20.52
CA ALA A 138 22.93 -16.62 20.83
C ALA A 138 23.25 -17.11 22.25
#